data_AF-A0A8J5SZ00-F1
#
_entry.id   AF-A0A8J5SZ00-F1
#
_cell.length_a   1.000
_cell.length_b   1.000
_cell.length_c   1.000
_cell.angle_alpha   90.00
_cell.angle_beta   90.00
_cell.angle_gamma   90.00
#
_symmetry.space_group_name_H-M   'P 1'
#
loop_
_entity.id
_entity.type
_entity.pdbx_description
1 polymer ?
#
loop_
_entity_poly.entity_id
_entity_poly.type
_entity_poly.pdbx_seq_one_letter_code
_entity_poly.pdbx_strand_id
1 'polypeptide(L)'
;MEAAEAVDRLTYEIFSILEGKFLFGAGVGAPKSFHSGGVGGSRMTLGRGGENVCVLSIDGGARAADGVLAAAALVRLEAALQRRASSKAARLADYFDVAAGSGAGGVLAAMLFARGPCGRPMYSAEDALGFLLRRVRRGWSSRTGGLRRRPGAAFHKVFGELTLRDTLRPVLVPCYDLATRAPFLFSRAAAAESPAYDFRLRDACAATCAASPGAAVEVFSVDGATRIAAVGSGVALGNPTAAAITHVLNNQREFPAAAGINDLLVISIGAGEAGRKVSSLRSGRARAPEITRIAADGLCDMVDQAVAMAFGHNRTSNYVRIQGTGARRSHERTTVACGGEMTEESGVGGRRDAAAEERGGGDVPGEEAGQRDQRREAGAVRA
;
A
#
# COMPACT_ATOMS: atom_id res chain seq x y z
N MET A 1 5.74 43.38 -6.53
CA MET A 1 5.40 42.53 -7.69
C MET A 1 6.60 41.66 -8.02
N GLU A 2 7.64 42.22 -8.65
CA GLU A 2 8.94 41.61 -8.97
C GLU A 2 9.53 40.66 -7.89
N ALA A 3 9.51 41.05 -6.61
CA ALA A 3 10.03 40.21 -5.53
C ALA A 3 9.24 38.90 -5.27
N ALA A 4 7.94 38.86 -5.56
CA ALA A 4 7.14 37.63 -5.44
C ALA A 4 7.41 36.70 -6.64
N GLU A 5 7.47 37.27 -7.84
CA GLU A 5 7.77 36.58 -9.10
C GLU A 5 9.19 35.96 -9.07
N ALA A 6 10.15 36.62 -8.42
CA ALA A 6 11.48 36.07 -8.15
C ALA A 6 11.47 34.92 -7.12
N VAL A 7 10.60 34.98 -6.10
CA VAL A 7 10.45 33.90 -5.10
C VAL A 7 9.77 32.68 -5.72
N ASP A 8 8.70 32.87 -6.51
CA ASP A 8 8.04 31.77 -7.23
C ASP A 8 8.99 31.10 -8.21
N ARG A 9 9.78 31.89 -8.96
CA ARG A 9 10.80 31.37 -9.86
C ARG A 9 11.89 30.60 -9.13
N LEU A 10 12.44 31.13 -8.03
CA LEU A 10 13.44 30.43 -7.23
C LEU A 10 12.88 29.14 -6.62
N THR A 11 11.62 29.16 -6.19
CA THR A 11 10.88 28.01 -5.66
C THR A 11 10.70 26.94 -6.75
N TYR A 12 10.27 27.34 -7.95
CA TYR A 12 10.14 26.45 -9.11
C TYR A 12 11.48 25.87 -9.57
N GLU A 13 12.56 26.65 -9.59
CA GLU A 13 13.91 26.17 -9.91
C GLU A 13 14.41 25.19 -8.83
N ILE A 14 14.19 25.46 -7.54
CA ILE A 14 14.52 24.52 -6.44
C ILE A 14 13.72 23.22 -6.54
N PHE A 15 12.41 23.27 -6.74
CA PHE A 15 11.59 22.06 -6.82
C PHE A 15 11.81 21.27 -8.12
N SER A 16 12.04 21.93 -9.26
CA SER A 16 12.46 21.26 -10.50
C SER A 16 13.82 20.55 -10.33
N ILE A 17 14.75 21.17 -9.59
CA ILE A 17 16.03 20.56 -9.22
C ILE A 17 15.83 19.36 -8.28
N LEU A 18 14.87 19.43 -7.36
CA LEU A 18 14.51 18.31 -6.48
C LEU A 18 13.87 17.16 -7.26
N GLU A 19 12.91 17.40 -8.15
CA GLU A 19 12.34 16.32 -8.98
C GLU A 19 13.42 15.66 -9.86
N GLY A 20 14.17 16.46 -10.62
CA GLY A 20 15.22 15.97 -11.51
C GLY A 20 16.32 15.18 -10.82
N LYS A 21 16.71 15.55 -9.58
CA LYS A 21 17.80 14.87 -8.85
C LYS A 21 17.31 13.80 -7.86
N PHE A 22 16.08 13.87 -7.37
CA PHE A 22 15.57 13.05 -6.26
C PHE A 22 14.46 12.06 -6.66
N LEU A 23 13.74 12.29 -7.78
CA LEU A 23 12.73 11.36 -8.31
C LEU A 23 13.16 10.62 -9.59
N PHE A 24 14.09 11.19 -10.37
CA PHE A 24 14.54 10.64 -11.65
C PHE A 24 16.03 10.28 -11.73
N GLY A 25 16.82 10.70 -10.73
CA GLY A 25 18.25 10.38 -10.62
C GLY A 25 19.16 11.22 -11.54
N ALA A 26 20.40 11.44 -11.08
CA ALA A 26 21.38 12.25 -11.81
C ALA A 26 21.90 11.52 -13.06
N GLY A 27 21.33 11.83 -14.22
CA GLY A 27 21.78 11.29 -15.52
C GLY A 27 20.94 11.71 -16.73
N VAL A 28 19.67 12.08 -16.54
CA VAL A 28 18.81 12.57 -17.62
C VAL A 28 19.18 14.02 -17.97
N GLY A 29 19.51 14.28 -19.23
CA GLY A 29 19.87 15.63 -19.70
C GLY A 29 18.68 16.59 -19.64
N ALA A 30 18.87 17.76 -19.02
CA ALA A 30 17.81 18.75 -18.87
C ALA A 30 17.31 19.26 -20.24
N PRO A 31 15.98 19.35 -20.46
CA PRO A 31 15.44 19.98 -21.65
C PRO A 31 15.82 21.47 -21.69
N LYS A 32 16.13 21.97 -22.88
CA LYS A 32 16.63 23.34 -23.07
C LYS A 32 15.54 24.38 -22.80
N SER A 33 15.95 25.55 -22.35
CA SER A 33 15.08 26.68 -21.99
C SER A 33 14.24 27.18 -23.17
N PHE A 34 12.91 27.18 -23.00
CA PHE A 34 11.99 27.86 -23.90
C PHE A 34 11.91 29.35 -23.54
N HIS A 35 11.92 30.19 -24.57
CA HIS A 35 11.81 31.64 -24.43
C HIS A 35 10.35 32.09 -24.38
N SER A 36 10.10 33.27 -23.82
CA SER A 36 8.78 33.90 -23.76
C SER A 36 8.27 34.32 -25.15
N GLY A 37 6.97 34.17 -25.41
CA GLY A 37 6.36 34.70 -26.63
C GLY A 37 4.87 34.37 -26.81
N GLY A 38 4.06 35.41 -27.06
CA GLY A 38 2.78 35.32 -27.77
C GLY A 38 1.56 34.86 -26.97
N VAL A 39 0.71 35.79 -26.57
CA VAL A 39 -0.68 35.48 -26.20
C VAL A 39 -1.48 35.18 -27.48
N GLY A 40 -2.01 33.97 -27.60
CA GLY A 40 -2.87 33.54 -28.70
C GLY A 40 -4.06 32.75 -28.18
N GLY A 41 -5.27 33.29 -28.31
CA GLY A 41 -6.47 32.71 -27.72
C GLY A 41 -6.90 31.41 -28.41
N SER A 42 -6.96 30.32 -27.65
CA SER A 42 -7.70 29.09 -28.01
C SER A 42 -8.72 28.77 -26.93
N ARG A 43 -9.81 28.10 -27.32
CA ARG A 43 -11.03 27.97 -26.49
C ARG A 43 -10.75 27.11 -25.26
N MET A 44 -10.83 27.72 -24.07
CA MET A 44 -10.89 27.00 -22.80
C MET A 44 -12.10 26.04 -22.84
N THR A 45 -11.82 24.73 -22.86
CA THR A 45 -12.81 23.72 -22.47
C THR A 45 -13.16 23.94 -21.01
N LEU A 46 -14.46 24.02 -20.67
CA LEU A 46 -14.90 24.33 -19.31
C LEU A 46 -14.31 23.34 -18.29
N GLY A 47 -13.36 23.81 -17.49
CA GLY A 47 -12.94 23.13 -16.27
C GLY A 47 -14.06 23.17 -15.23
N ARG A 48 -14.17 22.11 -14.42
CA ARG A 48 -15.06 22.10 -13.24
C ARG A 48 -14.42 23.01 -12.19
N GLY A 49 -14.94 24.23 -12.04
CA GLY A 49 -14.40 25.20 -11.09
C GLY A 49 -14.64 24.77 -9.64
N GLY A 50 -13.58 24.79 -8.82
CA GLY A 50 -13.67 24.60 -7.37
C GLY A 50 -13.63 23.15 -6.85
N GLU A 51 -13.18 22.18 -7.66
CA GLU A 51 -12.94 20.81 -7.18
C GLU A 51 -11.45 20.60 -6.84
N ASN A 52 -11.16 20.25 -5.58
CA ASN A 52 -9.82 19.90 -5.13
C ASN A 52 -9.30 18.61 -5.80
N VAL A 53 -8.03 18.59 -6.18
CA VAL A 53 -7.38 17.39 -6.74
C VAL A 53 -7.26 16.31 -5.67
N CYS A 54 -7.93 15.18 -5.89
CA CYS A 54 -8.08 14.12 -4.91
C CYS A 54 -6.94 13.10 -5.02
N VAL A 55 -6.08 13.06 -4.00
CA VAL A 55 -4.87 12.24 -3.94
C VAL A 55 -5.09 11.06 -2.99
N LEU A 56 -4.90 9.83 -3.50
CA LEU A 56 -4.78 8.64 -2.66
C LEU A 56 -3.31 8.29 -2.46
N SER A 57 -2.89 8.07 -1.21
CA SER A 57 -1.55 7.60 -0.87
C SER A 57 -1.65 6.33 -0.01
N ILE A 58 -0.91 5.29 -0.38
CA ILE A 58 -0.97 3.96 0.24
C ILE A 58 0.44 3.51 0.62
N ASP A 59 0.76 3.54 1.92
CA ASP A 59 1.96 2.92 2.44
C ASP A 59 1.91 1.39 2.26
N GLY A 60 3.08 0.75 2.25
CA GLY A 60 3.13 -0.70 2.30
C GLY A 60 4.54 -1.23 2.44
N GLY A 61 4.70 -2.22 3.33
CA GLY A 61 5.89 -3.05 3.35
C GLY A 61 5.96 -4.01 2.16
N ALA A 62 7.09 -4.72 2.06
CA ALA A 62 7.35 -5.65 0.96
C ALA A 62 6.58 -6.98 1.04
N ARG A 63 5.80 -7.23 2.11
CA ARG A 63 4.99 -8.44 2.26
C ARG A 63 3.53 -8.10 2.04
N ALA A 64 2.79 -9.04 1.43
CA ALA A 64 1.34 -8.87 1.25
C ALA A 64 0.55 -8.64 2.56
N ALA A 65 1.09 -9.04 3.72
CA ALA A 65 0.49 -8.76 5.04
C ALA A 65 0.53 -7.27 5.39
N ASP A 66 1.58 -6.57 4.96
CA ASP A 66 1.87 -5.18 5.32
C ASP A 66 0.92 -4.19 4.60
N GLY A 67 0.13 -4.66 3.63
CA GLY A 67 -0.93 -3.89 2.95
C GLY A 67 -2.37 -4.27 3.36
N VAL A 68 -2.56 -5.24 4.27
CA VAL A 68 -3.93 -5.74 4.60
C VAL A 68 -4.76 -4.69 5.33
N LEU A 69 -4.15 -3.89 6.22
CA LEU A 69 -4.83 -2.79 6.90
C LEU A 69 -5.34 -1.76 5.88
N ALA A 70 -4.48 -1.34 4.95
CA ALA A 70 -4.82 -0.38 3.92
C ALA A 70 -5.93 -0.91 3.00
N ALA A 71 -5.82 -2.16 2.53
CA ALA A 71 -6.86 -2.79 1.70
C ALA A 71 -8.22 -2.88 2.43
N ALA A 72 -8.24 -3.18 3.74
CA ALA A 72 -9.48 -3.18 4.53
C ALA A 72 -10.06 -1.78 4.75
N ALA A 73 -9.22 -0.74 4.87
CA ALA A 73 -9.67 0.65 4.90
C ALA A 73 -10.26 1.09 3.55
N LEU A 74 -9.62 0.71 2.44
CA LEU A 74 -10.07 0.99 1.07
C LEU A 74 -11.41 0.32 0.74
N VAL A 75 -11.65 -0.91 1.20
CA VAL A 75 -12.98 -1.57 1.13
C VAL A 75 -14.05 -0.73 1.83
N ARG A 76 -13.78 -0.26 3.05
CA ARG A 76 -14.74 0.56 3.81
C ARG A 76 -14.98 1.93 3.17
N LEU A 77 -13.97 2.50 2.51
CA LEU A 77 -14.05 3.75 1.77
C LEU A 77 -14.87 3.59 0.48
N GLU A 78 -14.58 2.57 -0.34
CA GLU A 78 -15.33 2.28 -1.57
C GLU A 78 -16.80 1.99 -1.26
N ALA A 79 -17.09 1.18 -0.24
CA ALA A 79 -18.44 0.93 0.24
C ALA A 79 -19.13 2.16 0.88
N ALA A 80 -18.39 3.22 1.26
CA ALA A 80 -18.97 4.50 1.68
C ALA A 80 -19.29 5.41 0.50
N LEU A 81 -18.41 5.45 -0.50
CA LEU A 81 -18.60 6.20 -1.75
C LEU A 81 -19.78 5.64 -2.55
N GLN A 82 -19.86 4.32 -2.72
CA GLN A 82 -20.99 3.64 -3.38
C GLN A 82 -22.34 3.98 -2.72
N ARG A 83 -22.39 4.08 -1.39
CA ARG A 83 -23.62 4.49 -0.66
C ARG A 83 -23.94 5.97 -0.85
N ARG A 84 -22.94 6.86 -0.83
CA ARG A 84 -23.15 8.31 -1.04
C ARG A 84 -23.56 8.66 -2.47
N ALA A 85 -23.11 7.89 -3.46
CA ALA A 85 -23.48 8.05 -4.87
C ALA A 85 -24.64 7.14 -5.32
N SER A 86 -25.30 6.44 -4.39
CA SER A 86 -26.37 5.45 -4.65
C SER A 86 -26.06 4.45 -5.77
N SER A 87 -24.78 4.09 -5.95
CA SER A 87 -24.30 3.34 -7.10
C SER A 87 -23.27 2.28 -6.68
N LYS A 88 -23.66 1.00 -6.79
CA LYS A 88 -22.75 -0.16 -6.61
C LYS A 88 -21.68 -0.25 -7.72
N ALA A 89 -21.84 0.51 -8.80
CA ALA A 89 -20.86 0.57 -9.88
C ALA A 89 -19.66 1.47 -9.53
N ALA A 90 -19.83 2.40 -8.58
CA ALA A 90 -18.80 3.37 -8.21
C ALA A 90 -17.54 2.70 -7.62
N ARG A 91 -16.37 3.24 -7.96
CA ARG A 91 -15.04 2.73 -7.57
C ARG A 91 -14.12 3.85 -7.14
N LEU A 92 -13.07 3.55 -6.38
CA LEU A 92 -12.10 4.52 -5.87
C LEU A 92 -11.49 5.39 -6.99
N ALA A 93 -11.15 4.80 -8.14
CA ALA A 93 -10.62 5.54 -9.30
C ALA A 93 -11.62 6.50 -9.99
N ASP A 94 -12.90 6.45 -9.61
CA ASP A 94 -13.90 7.44 -10.05
C ASP A 94 -13.79 8.75 -9.24
N TYR A 95 -13.20 8.74 -8.03
CA TYR A 95 -13.14 9.87 -7.09
C TYR A 95 -11.74 10.41 -6.81
N PHE A 96 -10.70 9.64 -7.11
CA PHE A 96 -9.30 10.05 -6.94
C PHE A 96 -8.66 10.33 -8.29
N ASP A 97 -7.97 11.46 -8.40
CA ASP A 97 -7.31 11.93 -9.62
C ASP A 97 -5.88 11.40 -9.76
N VAL A 98 -5.27 10.95 -8.65
CA VAL A 98 -3.98 10.27 -8.62
C VAL A 98 -3.94 9.26 -7.47
N ALA A 99 -3.23 8.15 -7.66
CA ALA A 99 -2.91 7.21 -6.58
C ALA A 99 -1.41 6.90 -6.50
N ALA A 100 -0.82 7.11 -5.34
CA ALA A 100 0.54 6.69 -5.02
C ALA A 100 0.53 5.48 -4.09
N GLY A 101 1.45 4.54 -4.31
CA GLY A 101 1.50 3.31 -3.51
C GLY A 101 2.89 2.72 -3.38
N SER A 102 3.31 2.45 -2.14
CA SER A 102 4.61 1.88 -1.80
C SER A 102 4.48 0.39 -1.43
N GLY A 103 5.40 -0.47 -1.90
CA GLY A 103 5.39 -1.90 -1.58
C GLY A 103 4.04 -2.56 -1.89
N ALA A 104 3.44 -3.23 -0.90
CA ALA A 104 2.09 -3.79 -1.01
C ALA A 104 1.01 -2.73 -1.35
N GLY A 105 1.18 -1.48 -0.93
CA GLY A 105 0.33 -0.35 -1.31
C GLY A 105 0.45 0.01 -2.80
N GLY A 106 1.64 -0.17 -3.40
CA GLY A 106 1.85 -0.02 -4.84
C GLY A 106 1.10 -1.06 -5.66
N VAL A 107 1.00 -2.28 -5.15
CA VAL A 107 0.14 -3.33 -5.73
C VAL A 107 -1.34 -2.96 -5.64
N LEU A 108 -1.78 -2.38 -4.52
CA LEU A 108 -3.16 -1.92 -4.34
C LEU A 108 -3.51 -0.76 -5.30
N ALA A 109 -2.65 0.25 -5.40
CA ALA A 109 -2.81 1.37 -6.34
C ALA A 109 -2.88 0.87 -7.79
N ALA A 110 -1.95 0.01 -8.21
CA ALA A 110 -1.95 -0.57 -9.55
C ALA A 110 -3.22 -1.43 -9.83
N MET A 111 -3.73 -2.18 -8.85
CA MET A 111 -4.97 -2.95 -9.03
C MET A 111 -6.21 -2.05 -9.14
N LEU A 112 -6.35 -1.06 -8.26
CA LEU A 112 -7.53 -0.20 -8.19
C LEU A 112 -7.70 0.73 -9.41
N PHE A 113 -6.60 1.03 -10.11
CA PHE A 113 -6.58 1.96 -11.24
C PHE A 113 -6.28 1.31 -12.59
N ALA A 114 -6.04 -0.01 -12.64
CA ALA A 114 -5.89 -0.74 -13.90
C ALA A 114 -7.17 -0.67 -14.74
N ARG A 115 -7.05 -0.20 -15.99
CA ARG A 115 -8.16 -0.10 -16.94
C ARG A 115 -8.60 -1.48 -17.43
N GLY A 116 -9.84 -1.86 -17.15
CA GLY A 116 -10.50 -3.00 -17.77
C GLY A 116 -10.96 -2.71 -19.21
N PRO A 117 -11.34 -3.74 -19.99
CA PRO A 117 -11.68 -3.59 -21.42
C PRO A 117 -12.81 -2.59 -21.72
N CYS A 118 -13.71 -2.35 -20.76
CA CYS A 118 -14.83 -1.40 -20.86
C CYS A 118 -14.49 0.03 -20.38
N GLY A 119 -13.21 0.37 -20.19
CA GLY A 119 -12.80 1.69 -19.71
C GLY A 119 -13.11 1.97 -18.23
N ARG A 120 -13.46 0.93 -17.46
CA ARG A 120 -13.76 0.97 -16.01
C ARG A 120 -12.67 0.24 -15.22
N PRO A 121 -12.56 0.42 -13.88
CA PRO A 121 -11.57 -0.30 -13.07
C PRO A 121 -11.72 -1.81 -13.18
N MET A 122 -10.59 -2.51 -13.35
CA MET A 122 -10.57 -3.97 -13.49
C MET A 122 -10.89 -4.72 -12.19
N TYR A 123 -10.68 -4.09 -11.03
CA TYR A 123 -10.82 -4.68 -9.70
C TYR A 123 -11.56 -3.75 -8.74
N SER A 124 -12.33 -4.30 -7.81
CA SER A 124 -12.80 -3.55 -6.63
C SER A 124 -11.77 -3.55 -5.50
N ALA A 125 -12.04 -2.78 -4.45
CA ALA A 125 -11.26 -2.84 -3.21
C ALA A 125 -11.31 -4.24 -2.56
N GLU A 126 -12.43 -4.96 -2.65
CA GLU A 126 -12.57 -6.33 -2.15
C GLU A 126 -11.73 -7.33 -2.96
N ASP A 127 -11.62 -7.16 -4.28
CA ASP A 127 -10.75 -7.99 -5.12
C ASP A 127 -9.27 -7.82 -4.74
N ALA A 128 -8.86 -6.57 -4.50
CA ALA A 128 -7.50 -6.21 -4.10
C ALA A 128 -7.17 -6.74 -2.69
N LEU A 129 -8.08 -6.58 -1.72
CA LEU A 129 -7.98 -7.21 -0.40
C LEU A 129 -7.92 -8.74 -0.52
N GLY A 130 -8.81 -9.33 -1.31
CA GLY A 130 -8.84 -10.77 -1.58
C GLY A 130 -7.55 -11.28 -2.21
N PHE A 131 -6.91 -10.51 -3.09
CA PHE A 131 -5.58 -10.81 -3.62
C PHE A 131 -4.54 -10.87 -2.49
N LEU A 132 -4.43 -9.83 -1.66
CA LEU A 132 -3.48 -9.82 -0.54
C LEU A 132 -3.75 -10.96 0.47
N LEU A 133 -4.99 -11.25 0.82
CA LEU A 133 -5.33 -12.36 1.73
C LEU A 133 -4.96 -13.73 1.15
N ARG A 134 -5.21 -13.96 -0.15
CA ARG A 134 -4.76 -15.18 -0.87
C ARG A 134 -3.23 -15.29 -0.91
N ARG A 135 -2.51 -14.17 -0.90
CA ARG A 135 -1.04 -14.10 -0.86
C ARG A 135 -0.45 -14.32 0.51
N VAL A 136 -1.07 -13.79 1.57
CA VAL A 136 -0.70 -14.07 2.96
C VAL A 136 -0.87 -15.56 3.26
N ARG A 137 -2.04 -16.14 2.93
CA ARG A 137 -2.34 -17.57 3.17
C ARG A 137 -1.39 -18.53 2.45
N ARG A 138 -0.95 -18.21 1.24
CA ARG A 138 0.02 -19.02 0.48
C ARG A 138 1.48 -18.83 0.92
N GLY A 139 1.73 -17.90 1.86
CA GLY A 139 3.06 -17.45 2.21
C GLY A 139 3.68 -16.61 1.09
N TRP A 140 3.77 -15.30 1.29
CA TRP A 140 4.59 -14.41 0.46
C TRP A 140 6.07 -14.63 0.76
N SER A 141 6.56 -15.81 0.37
CA SER A 141 7.90 -16.29 0.66
C SER A 141 8.78 -16.15 -0.59
N SER A 142 9.75 -15.24 -0.54
CA SER A 142 10.94 -15.29 -1.39
C SER A 142 11.90 -16.46 -1.01
N ARG A 143 11.38 -17.54 -0.41
CA ARG A 143 12.13 -18.73 0.01
C ARG A 143 12.37 -19.69 -1.15
N THR A 144 12.95 -19.17 -2.23
CA THR A 144 13.60 -19.94 -3.29
C THR A 144 14.94 -19.29 -3.58
N GLY A 145 15.96 -19.64 -2.79
CA GLY A 145 17.34 -19.39 -3.21
C GLY A 145 17.65 -20.20 -4.47
N GLY A 146 18.58 -19.71 -5.29
CA GLY A 146 19.17 -20.50 -6.38
C GLY A 146 18.50 -20.41 -7.76
N LEU A 147 17.37 -19.72 -7.96
CA LEU A 147 16.79 -19.57 -9.31
C LEU A 147 16.25 -18.17 -9.62
N ARG A 148 16.75 -17.59 -10.72
CA ARG A 148 16.32 -16.30 -11.30
C ARG A 148 14.88 -16.40 -11.84
N ARG A 149 13.88 -16.27 -10.97
CA ARG A 149 12.50 -16.04 -11.43
C ARG A 149 12.44 -14.69 -12.15
N ARG A 150 11.80 -14.65 -13.32
CA ARG A 150 11.51 -13.38 -14.02
C ARG A 150 10.75 -12.45 -13.06
N PRO A 151 11.12 -11.16 -12.96
CA PRO A 151 10.30 -10.13 -12.33
C PRO A 151 8.88 -10.12 -12.88
N GLY A 152 7.94 -9.62 -12.09
CA GLY A 152 6.52 -9.58 -12.39
C GLY A 152 5.81 -10.92 -12.61
N ALA A 153 6.50 -12.06 -12.66
CA ALA A 153 5.88 -13.38 -12.83
C ALA A 153 4.90 -13.74 -11.70
N ALA A 154 5.03 -13.11 -10.53
CA ALA A 154 4.01 -13.18 -9.48
C ALA A 154 2.71 -12.46 -9.88
N PHE A 155 2.80 -11.28 -10.51
CA PHE A 155 1.69 -10.38 -10.80
C PHE A 155 1.12 -10.52 -12.23
N HIS A 156 1.76 -11.28 -13.12
CA HIS A 156 1.30 -11.53 -14.49
C HIS A 156 -0.16 -12.03 -14.56
N LYS A 157 -0.62 -12.83 -13.57
CA LYS A 157 -2.03 -13.26 -13.47
C LYS A 157 -3.03 -12.17 -13.01
N VAL A 158 -2.56 -10.96 -12.75
CA VAL A 158 -3.37 -9.79 -12.38
C VAL A 158 -3.30 -8.77 -13.51
N PHE A 159 -2.10 -8.29 -13.83
CA PHE A 159 -1.95 -7.20 -14.80
C PHE A 159 -1.76 -7.66 -16.25
N GLY A 160 -1.55 -8.95 -16.53
CA GLY A 160 -1.20 -9.41 -17.87
C GLY A 160 0.02 -8.64 -18.40
N GLU A 161 -0.13 -8.02 -19.58
CA GLU A 161 0.85 -7.12 -20.20
C GLU A 161 0.59 -5.62 -19.93
N LEU A 162 -0.40 -5.24 -19.12
CA LEU A 162 -0.78 -3.83 -18.88
C LEU A 162 0.39 -2.97 -18.40
N THR A 163 0.41 -1.73 -18.90
CA THR A 163 1.47 -0.74 -18.76
C THR A 163 1.09 0.39 -17.79
N LEU A 164 2.01 1.33 -17.51
CA LEU A 164 1.68 2.55 -16.75
C LEU A 164 0.70 3.42 -17.56
N ARG A 165 0.79 3.41 -18.90
CA ARG A 165 -0.20 4.06 -19.79
C ARG A 165 -1.60 3.46 -19.71
N ASP A 166 -1.75 2.25 -19.18
CA ASP A 166 -3.04 1.55 -19.02
C ASP A 166 -3.75 1.78 -17.68
N THR A 167 -3.29 2.72 -16.86
CA THR A 167 -4.06 3.15 -15.68
C THR A 167 -5.06 4.25 -16.05
N LEU A 168 -6.24 4.22 -15.40
CA LEU A 168 -7.35 5.15 -15.65
C LEU A 168 -7.03 6.59 -15.26
N ARG A 169 -6.18 6.74 -14.24
CA ARG A 169 -5.63 7.98 -13.70
C ARG A 169 -4.12 7.77 -13.46
N PRO A 170 -3.32 8.81 -13.27
CA PRO A 170 -1.93 8.68 -12.81
C PRO A 170 -1.78 7.74 -11.60
N VAL A 171 -0.90 6.76 -11.74
CA VAL A 171 -0.44 5.88 -10.66
C VAL A 171 1.05 6.09 -10.47
N LEU A 172 1.47 6.23 -9.21
CA LEU A 172 2.84 6.49 -8.78
C LEU A 172 3.33 5.34 -7.89
N VAL A 173 4.29 4.56 -8.38
CA VAL A 173 4.88 3.44 -7.63
C VAL A 173 6.37 3.70 -7.47
N PRO A 174 6.90 3.89 -6.25
CA PRO A 174 8.32 4.09 -6.05
C PRO A 174 9.09 2.77 -5.96
N CYS A 175 10.38 2.84 -6.26
CA CYS A 175 11.43 1.93 -5.79
C CYS A 175 12.70 2.72 -5.48
N TYR A 176 13.77 2.05 -5.07
CA TYR A 176 15.12 2.61 -5.00
C TYR A 176 15.99 1.92 -6.04
N ASP A 177 16.61 2.68 -6.94
CA ASP A 177 17.46 2.14 -8.00
C ASP A 177 18.93 2.06 -7.56
N LEU A 178 19.51 0.86 -7.63
CA LEU A 178 20.92 0.65 -7.27
C LEU A 178 21.92 1.19 -8.31
N ALA A 179 21.50 1.43 -9.56
CA ALA A 179 22.37 1.94 -10.61
C ALA A 179 22.65 3.44 -10.44
N THR A 180 21.58 4.25 -10.32
CA THR A 180 21.64 5.70 -10.06
C THR A 180 21.85 6.04 -8.58
N ARG A 181 21.55 5.11 -7.66
CA ARG A 181 21.54 5.30 -6.19
C ARG A 181 20.51 6.34 -5.73
N ALA A 182 19.43 6.50 -6.47
CA ALA A 182 18.34 7.41 -6.19
C ALA A 182 17.00 6.66 -5.97
N PRO A 183 16.00 7.28 -5.32
CA PRO A 183 14.61 6.89 -5.53
C PRO A 183 14.25 6.99 -7.02
N PHE A 184 13.44 6.06 -7.49
CA PHE A 184 12.88 6.09 -8.85
C PHE A 184 11.36 5.92 -8.76
N LEU A 185 10.61 6.73 -9.52
CA LEU A 185 9.16 6.75 -9.49
C LEU A 185 8.57 6.27 -10.83
N PHE A 186 8.01 5.05 -10.84
CA PHE A 186 7.17 4.58 -11.95
C PHE A 186 5.91 5.46 -12.00
N SER A 187 5.76 6.27 -13.05
CA SER A 187 4.66 7.23 -13.21
C SER A 187 4.08 7.19 -14.62
N ARG A 188 2.74 7.22 -14.72
CA ARG A 188 2.03 7.33 -16.00
C ARG A 188 2.35 8.62 -16.76
N ALA A 189 2.71 9.72 -16.07
CA ALA A 189 3.05 10.98 -16.72
C ALA A 189 4.38 10.86 -17.49
N ALA A 190 5.44 10.39 -16.84
CA ALA A 190 6.72 10.12 -17.50
C ALA A 190 6.57 9.07 -18.63
N ALA A 191 5.76 8.03 -18.40
CA ALA A 191 5.41 7.06 -19.42
C ALA A 191 4.68 7.69 -20.62
N ALA A 192 3.82 8.68 -20.43
CA ALA A 192 3.12 9.36 -21.51
C ALA A 192 4.09 10.17 -22.39
N GLU A 193 5.08 10.84 -21.78
CA GLU A 193 6.08 11.63 -22.50
C GLU A 193 7.13 10.78 -23.24
N SER A 194 7.50 9.59 -22.72
CA SER A 194 8.45 8.70 -23.40
C SER A 194 8.15 7.21 -23.16
N PRO A 195 8.16 6.35 -24.21
CA PRO A 195 8.10 4.88 -24.06
C PRO A 195 9.21 4.31 -23.16
N ALA A 196 10.36 4.99 -23.07
CA ALA A 196 11.47 4.61 -22.20
C ALA A 196 11.14 4.73 -20.70
N TYR A 197 10.04 5.39 -20.33
CA TYR A 197 9.51 5.42 -18.96
C TYR A 197 8.17 4.70 -18.82
N ASP A 198 7.69 4.02 -19.86
CA ASP A 198 6.55 3.12 -19.75
C ASP A 198 7.01 1.73 -19.32
N PHE A 199 6.49 1.25 -18.19
CA PHE A 199 6.82 -0.04 -17.60
C PHE A 199 5.53 -0.85 -17.43
N ARG A 200 5.65 -2.17 -17.47
CA ARG A 200 4.53 -3.05 -17.16
C ARG A 200 4.18 -2.97 -15.68
N LEU A 201 2.89 -2.88 -15.34
CA LEU A 201 2.41 -2.80 -13.94
C LEU A 201 2.91 -3.99 -13.11
N ARG A 202 2.98 -5.18 -13.70
CA ARG A 202 3.53 -6.38 -13.04
C ARG A 202 4.99 -6.22 -12.59
N ASP A 203 5.78 -5.47 -13.34
CA ASP A 203 7.22 -5.34 -13.14
C ASP A 203 7.50 -4.17 -12.17
N ALA A 204 6.78 -3.05 -12.28
CA ALA A 204 6.74 -2.00 -11.24
C ALA A 204 6.29 -2.54 -9.87
N CYS A 205 5.24 -3.38 -9.83
CA CYS A 205 4.81 -4.08 -8.60
C CYS A 205 5.87 -5.06 -8.06
N ALA A 206 6.75 -5.62 -8.90
CA ALA A 206 7.85 -6.45 -8.44
C ALA A 206 9.00 -5.61 -7.85
N ALA A 207 9.34 -4.50 -8.52
CA ALA A 207 10.34 -3.53 -8.08
C ALA A 207 10.01 -2.95 -6.69
N THR A 208 8.79 -2.44 -6.50
CA THR A 208 8.39 -1.81 -5.22
C THR A 208 8.35 -2.80 -4.04
N CYS A 209 8.09 -4.08 -4.29
CA CYS A 209 8.11 -5.15 -3.27
C CYS A 209 9.50 -5.79 -3.03
N ALA A 210 10.57 -5.33 -3.66
CA ALA A 210 11.88 -6.01 -3.66
C ALA A 210 12.75 -5.73 -2.40
N ALA A 211 12.25 -5.97 -1.18
CA ALA A 211 12.94 -5.63 0.08
C ALA A 211 13.41 -6.82 0.93
N SER A 212 13.94 -7.88 0.30
CA SER A 212 14.77 -8.87 1.01
C SER A 212 16.25 -8.54 0.76
N PRO A 213 17.17 -8.70 1.75
CA PRO A 213 18.60 -8.46 1.53
C PRO A 213 19.14 -9.27 0.34
N GLY A 214 19.79 -8.60 -0.62
CA GLY A 214 20.29 -9.20 -1.86
C GLY A 214 19.23 -9.51 -2.93
N ALA A 215 17.95 -9.21 -2.71
CA ALA A 215 16.86 -9.50 -3.63
C ALA A 215 16.45 -8.28 -4.49
N ALA A 216 17.43 -7.59 -5.07
CA ALA A 216 17.17 -6.61 -6.12
C ALA A 216 16.56 -7.29 -7.36
N VAL A 217 15.71 -6.57 -8.09
CA VAL A 217 15.07 -7.07 -9.32
C VAL A 217 15.32 -6.11 -10.48
N GLU A 218 15.67 -6.67 -11.64
CA GLU A 218 15.96 -5.87 -12.84
C GLU A 218 14.70 -5.72 -13.67
N VAL A 219 14.19 -4.49 -13.78
CA VAL A 219 12.99 -4.19 -14.59
C VAL A 219 13.35 -3.29 -15.75
N PHE A 220 12.65 -3.49 -16.87
CA PHE A 220 12.90 -2.83 -18.15
C PHE A 220 11.63 -2.13 -18.62
N SER A 221 11.80 -0.99 -19.30
CA SER A 221 10.72 -0.31 -20.01
C SER A 221 10.17 -1.21 -21.15
N VAL A 222 9.01 -0.87 -21.69
CA VAL A 222 8.34 -1.66 -22.75
C VAL A 222 9.18 -1.73 -24.02
N ASP A 223 9.95 -0.68 -24.33
CA ASP A 223 10.93 -0.62 -25.42
C ASP A 223 12.32 -1.21 -25.07
N GLY A 224 12.55 -1.52 -23.79
CA GLY A 224 13.83 -2.01 -23.26
C GLY A 224 14.93 -0.94 -23.11
N ALA A 225 14.67 0.33 -23.41
CA ALA A 225 15.67 1.41 -23.38
C ALA A 225 16.13 1.76 -21.96
N THR A 226 15.24 1.70 -20.97
CA THR A 226 15.56 1.98 -19.56
C THR A 226 15.58 0.69 -18.75
N ARG A 227 16.63 0.50 -17.96
CA ARG A 227 16.81 -0.61 -17.01
C ARG A 227 16.96 -0.05 -15.60
N ILE A 228 16.13 -0.52 -14.68
CA ILE A 228 16.16 -0.13 -13.26
C ILE A 228 16.60 -1.35 -12.44
N ALA A 229 17.63 -1.18 -11.60
CA ALA A 229 18.15 -2.20 -10.69
C ALA A 229 17.45 -2.05 -9.31
N ALA A 230 16.16 -2.38 -9.28
CA ALA A 230 15.26 -1.97 -8.22
C ALA A 230 15.40 -2.76 -6.91
N VAL A 231 15.42 -2.03 -5.80
CA VAL A 231 15.13 -2.47 -4.44
C VAL A 231 13.80 -1.84 -3.98
N GLY A 232 13.06 -2.55 -3.13
CA GLY A 232 11.73 -2.14 -2.69
C GLY A 232 11.71 -0.79 -1.97
N SER A 233 10.67 0.00 -2.21
CA SER A 233 10.56 1.40 -1.75
C SER A 233 10.57 1.60 -0.24
N GLY A 234 10.34 0.55 0.55
CA GLY A 234 10.34 0.63 2.02
C GLY A 234 11.63 1.18 2.65
N VAL A 235 12.75 1.26 1.91
CA VAL A 235 14.01 1.87 2.39
C VAL A 235 14.23 3.32 1.95
N ALA A 236 13.32 3.91 1.16
CA ALA A 236 13.50 5.24 0.55
C ALA A 236 12.22 6.09 0.45
N LEU A 237 11.07 5.47 0.17
CA LEU A 237 9.76 6.12 0.01
C LEU A 237 8.66 5.18 0.56
N GLY A 238 8.76 4.79 1.83
CA GLY A 238 7.79 3.91 2.50
C GLY A 238 6.38 4.52 2.59
N ASN A 239 6.33 5.82 2.90
CA ASN A 239 5.15 6.69 2.80
C ASN A 239 5.28 7.55 1.54
N PRO A 240 4.52 7.28 0.46
CA PRO A 240 4.69 7.97 -0.82
C PRO A 240 3.98 9.33 -0.89
N THR A 241 3.37 9.80 0.20
CA THR A 241 2.47 10.98 0.20
C THR A 241 3.15 12.27 -0.29
N ALA A 242 4.38 12.55 0.16
CA ALA A 242 5.12 13.73 -0.30
C ALA A 242 5.45 13.69 -1.80
N ALA A 243 5.83 12.50 -2.33
CA ALA A 243 6.08 12.32 -3.75
C ALA A 243 4.80 12.47 -4.59
N ALA A 244 3.64 12.08 -4.06
CA ALA A 244 2.34 12.28 -4.70
C ALA A 244 1.96 13.77 -4.79
N ILE A 245 2.10 14.51 -3.69
CA ILE A 245 1.84 15.97 -3.63
C ILE A 245 2.79 16.71 -4.58
N THR A 246 4.08 16.39 -4.54
CA THR A 246 5.12 16.96 -5.42
C THR A 246 4.77 16.72 -6.89
N HIS A 247 4.42 15.48 -7.26
CA HIS A 247 4.03 15.16 -8.63
C HIS A 247 2.80 15.95 -9.10
N VAL A 248 1.77 16.12 -8.26
CA VAL A 248 0.58 16.89 -8.62
C VAL A 248 0.91 18.37 -8.86
N LEU A 249 1.63 19.01 -7.93
CA LEU A 249 1.91 20.45 -7.98
C LEU A 249 2.84 20.84 -9.14
N ASN A 250 3.72 19.93 -9.60
CA ASN A 250 4.61 20.21 -10.74
C ASN A 250 4.02 19.73 -12.10
N ASN A 251 3.14 18.72 -12.11
CA ASN A 251 2.48 18.24 -13.34
C ASN A 251 1.23 19.09 -13.69
N GLN A 252 1.44 20.40 -13.88
CA GLN A 252 0.41 21.38 -14.27
C GLN A 252 -0.28 21.07 -15.62
N ARG A 253 0.29 20.16 -16.44
CA ARG A 253 -0.35 19.66 -17.66
C ARG A 253 -1.53 18.73 -17.38
N GLU A 254 -1.46 17.96 -16.30
CA GLU A 254 -2.48 16.98 -15.91
C GLU A 254 -3.33 17.46 -14.72
N PHE A 255 -2.77 18.34 -13.88
CA PHE A 255 -3.43 18.94 -12.72
C PHE A 255 -3.44 20.49 -12.73
N PRO A 256 -3.92 21.17 -13.79
CA PRO A 256 -3.89 22.64 -13.93
C PRO A 256 -4.76 23.40 -12.89
N ALA A 257 -5.44 22.69 -11.99
CA ALA A 257 -6.22 23.27 -10.90
C ALA A 257 -5.47 23.28 -9.55
N ALA A 258 -4.29 22.64 -9.46
CA ALA A 258 -3.51 22.55 -8.22
C ALA A 258 -2.40 23.60 -8.19
N ALA A 259 -2.72 24.83 -7.75
CA ALA A 259 -1.74 25.90 -7.60
C ALA A 259 -0.95 25.80 -6.28
N GLY A 260 -1.54 25.20 -5.25
CA GLY A 260 -0.89 24.96 -3.96
C GLY A 260 -1.54 23.85 -3.15
N ILE A 261 -1.02 23.62 -1.94
CA ILE A 261 -1.42 22.49 -1.08
C ILE A 261 -2.90 22.56 -0.63
N ASN A 262 -3.49 23.77 -0.60
CA ASN A 262 -4.90 23.98 -0.26
C ASN A 262 -5.87 23.37 -1.28
N ASP A 263 -5.45 23.29 -2.55
CA ASP A 263 -6.24 22.80 -3.69
C ASP A 263 -6.25 21.26 -3.78
N LEU A 264 -5.58 20.59 -2.82
CA LEU A 264 -5.50 19.14 -2.75
C LEU A 264 -6.49 18.58 -1.73
N LEU A 265 -6.91 17.34 -1.91
CA LEU A 265 -7.57 16.52 -0.88
C LEU A 265 -6.84 15.17 -0.80
N VAL A 266 -6.06 14.99 0.26
CA VAL A 266 -5.08 13.91 0.39
C VAL A 266 -5.53 12.91 1.46
N ILE A 267 -5.84 11.68 1.04
CA ILE A 267 -6.09 10.54 1.93
C ILE A 267 -4.86 9.64 1.92
N SER A 268 -4.17 9.55 3.07
CA SER A 268 -2.95 8.77 3.25
C SER A 268 -3.20 7.60 4.19
N ILE A 269 -2.90 6.37 3.76
CA ILE A 269 -3.27 5.14 4.48
C ILE A 269 -2.01 4.34 4.82
N GLY A 270 -1.75 4.19 6.11
CA GLY A 270 -0.58 3.50 6.64
C GLY A 270 -0.65 1.97 6.57
N ALA A 271 0.52 1.34 6.50
CA ALA A 271 0.68 -0.10 6.67
C ALA A 271 0.27 -0.58 8.08
N GLY A 272 0.35 0.32 9.06
CA GLY A 272 0.05 0.09 10.47
C GLY A 272 1.24 -0.47 11.26
N GLU A 273 1.29 -0.12 12.54
CA GLU A 273 2.26 -0.66 13.48
C GLU A 273 1.97 -2.15 13.74
N ALA A 274 2.61 -3.02 12.97
CA ALA A 274 2.61 -4.44 13.28
C ALA A 274 3.27 -4.63 14.67
N GLY A 275 2.43 -4.88 15.68
CA GLY A 275 2.75 -5.11 17.10
C GLY A 275 3.57 -6.38 17.35
N ARG A 276 4.71 -6.46 16.69
CA ARG A 276 5.65 -7.57 16.71
C ARG A 276 6.55 -7.37 17.92
N LYS A 277 6.57 -8.34 18.83
CA LYS A 277 7.46 -8.35 19.99
C LYS A 277 8.86 -7.95 19.55
N VAL A 278 9.38 -6.86 20.12
CA VAL A 278 10.81 -6.52 20.02
C VAL A 278 11.57 -7.77 20.45
N SER A 279 12.49 -8.24 19.59
CA SER A 279 13.43 -9.29 19.97
C SER A 279 14.09 -8.84 21.26
N SER A 280 13.91 -9.55 22.39
CA SER A 280 14.62 -9.16 23.61
C SER A 280 16.11 -9.11 23.28
N LEU A 281 16.80 -8.08 23.79
CA LEU A 281 18.19 -7.72 23.42
C LEU A 281 19.19 -8.79 23.91
N ARG A 282 19.11 -9.99 23.34
CA ARG A 282 19.87 -11.22 23.66
C ARG A 282 21.39 -11.10 23.51
N SER A 283 21.89 -9.92 23.18
CA SER A 283 23.32 -9.56 23.07
C SER A 283 23.57 -8.05 23.20
N GLY A 284 22.60 -7.27 23.69
CA GLY A 284 22.73 -5.79 23.79
C GLY A 284 22.84 -5.02 22.47
N ARG A 285 22.76 -5.70 21.31
CA ARG A 285 22.92 -5.08 19.98
C ARG A 285 21.66 -5.28 19.12
N ALA A 286 21.17 -4.21 18.51
CA ALA A 286 20.13 -4.28 17.47
C ALA A 286 20.70 -4.88 16.17
N ARG A 287 19.88 -5.63 15.43
CA ARG A 287 20.29 -6.26 14.17
C ARG A 287 20.06 -5.32 13.00
N ALA A 288 20.84 -5.42 11.92
CA ALA A 288 20.69 -4.56 10.75
C ALA A 288 19.25 -4.50 10.17
N PRO A 289 18.45 -5.59 10.09
CA PRO A 289 17.05 -5.51 9.66
C PRO A 289 16.11 -4.82 10.66
N GLU A 290 16.48 -4.77 11.94
CA GLU A 290 15.73 -4.03 12.97
C GLU A 290 16.05 -2.53 12.87
N ILE A 291 17.32 -2.17 12.66
CA ILE A 291 17.77 -0.79 12.41
C ILE A 291 17.18 -0.25 11.09
N THR A 292 17.22 -1.04 10.01
CA THR A 292 16.62 -0.67 8.71
C THR A 292 15.12 -0.44 8.85
N ARG A 293 14.42 -1.24 9.67
CA ARG A 293 13.01 -1.02 9.98
C ARG A 293 12.79 0.27 10.76
N ILE A 294 13.56 0.55 11.82
CA ILE A 294 13.43 1.78 12.61
C ILE A 294 13.62 3.02 11.72
N ALA A 295 14.60 2.99 10.81
CA ALA A 295 14.82 4.05 9.83
C ALA A 295 13.66 4.19 8.82
N ALA A 296 13.09 3.06 8.36
CA ALA A 296 11.94 3.04 7.43
C ALA A 296 10.65 3.55 8.09
N ASP A 297 10.30 3.04 9.27
CA ASP A 297 9.13 3.43 10.04
C ASP A 297 9.23 4.94 10.38
N GLY A 298 10.37 5.40 10.91
CA GLY A 298 10.61 6.82 11.21
C GLY A 298 10.65 7.75 9.98
N LEU A 299 11.05 7.27 8.81
CA LEU A 299 10.93 8.03 7.56
C LEU A 299 9.46 8.20 7.14
N CYS A 300 8.62 7.20 7.38
CA CYS A 300 7.18 7.30 7.12
C CYS A 300 6.51 8.33 8.04
N ASP A 301 6.93 8.37 9.31
CA ASP A 301 6.44 9.31 10.31
C ASP A 301 6.91 10.75 10.03
N MET A 302 8.17 10.95 9.61
CA MET A 302 8.67 12.27 9.18
C MET A 302 7.90 12.82 7.97
N VAL A 303 7.54 11.97 7.00
CA VAL A 303 6.70 12.37 5.86
C VAL A 303 5.29 12.75 6.33
N ASP A 304 4.69 11.99 7.25
CA ASP A 304 3.37 12.31 7.81
C ASP A 304 3.39 13.66 8.55
N GLN A 305 4.39 13.89 9.41
CA GLN A 305 4.56 15.14 10.15
C GLN A 305 4.80 16.33 9.22
N ALA A 306 5.67 16.20 8.22
CA ALA A 306 5.98 17.27 7.28
C ALA A 306 4.74 17.66 6.44
N VAL A 307 4.00 16.68 5.92
CA VAL A 307 2.75 16.92 5.19
C VAL A 307 1.69 17.54 6.11
N ALA A 308 1.51 17.01 7.33
CA ALA A 308 0.54 17.55 8.28
C ALA A 308 0.83 19.02 8.66
N MET A 309 2.10 19.40 8.83
CA MET A 309 2.47 20.81 9.08
C MET A 309 2.24 21.70 7.86
N ALA A 310 2.49 21.20 6.64
CA ALA A 310 2.23 21.93 5.40
C ALA A 310 0.72 22.17 5.16
N PHE A 311 -0.15 21.25 5.60
CA PHE A 311 -1.61 21.43 5.67
C PHE A 311 -2.08 22.24 6.91
N GLY A 312 -1.16 22.85 7.65
CA GLY A 312 -1.44 23.80 8.73
C GLY A 312 -1.62 23.19 10.13
N HIS A 313 -1.27 23.98 11.15
CA HIS A 313 -1.12 23.57 12.56
C HIS A 313 -2.31 22.80 13.20
N ASN A 314 -3.53 22.95 12.69
CA ASN A 314 -4.73 22.29 13.23
C ASN A 314 -5.20 21.07 12.41
N ARG A 315 -4.47 20.65 11.37
CA ARG A 315 -4.95 19.82 10.26
C ARG A 315 -6.17 20.44 9.60
N THR A 316 -5.96 21.21 8.53
CA THR A 316 -7.08 21.52 7.62
C THR A 316 -7.72 20.21 7.14
N SER A 317 -9.02 20.22 6.83
CA SER A 317 -9.83 19.04 6.46
C SER A 317 -9.31 18.22 5.28
N ASN A 318 -8.27 18.72 4.63
CA ASN A 318 -7.77 18.30 3.34
C ASN A 318 -6.61 17.30 3.44
N TYR A 319 -6.08 17.03 4.65
CA TYR A 319 -5.16 15.91 4.90
C TYR A 319 -5.70 14.92 5.94
N VAL A 320 -5.89 13.67 5.53
CA VAL A 320 -6.39 12.58 6.40
C VAL A 320 -5.41 11.42 6.39
N ARG A 321 -4.67 11.25 7.48
CA ARG A 321 -3.82 10.07 7.74
C ARG A 321 -4.59 8.99 8.49
N ILE A 322 -4.64 7.77 7.94
CA ILE A 322 -5.20 6.58 8.56
C ILE A 322 -4.06 5.65 8.96
N GLN A 323 -3.54 5.80 10.18
CA GLN A 323 -2.48 4.96 10.76
C GLN A 323 -3.09 4.04 11.83
N GLY A 324 -2.80 2.73 11.76
CA GLY A 324 -3.13 1.80 12.85
C GLY A 324 -2.01 1.76 13.88
N THR A 325 -2.24 2.28 15.10
CA THR A 325 -1.26 2.27 16.20
C THR A 325 -1.47 1.11 17.17
N GLY A 326 -0.39 0.67 17.82
CA GLY A 326 -0.28 -0.60 18.55
C GLY A 326 -0.93 -0.64 19.95
N ALA A 327 -2.22 -0.33 20.07
CA ALA A 327 -2.95 -0.48 21.34
C ALA A 327 -2.96 -1.95 21.80
N ARG A 328 -2.29 -2.23 22.94
CA ARG A 328 -2.30 -3.56 23.57
C ARG A 328 -3.72 -3.93 23.99
N ARG A 329 -4.26 -5.05 23.47
CA ARG A 329 -5.23 -5.84 24.24
C ARG A 329 -4.47 -6.59 25.33
N SER A 330 -4.68 -6.20 26.59
CA SER A 330 -4.46 -7.07 27.74
C SER A 330 -5.27 -8.35 27.55
N HIS A 331 -4.72 -9.49 27.95
CA HIS A 331 -5.40 -10.78 27.83
C HIS A 331 -6.31 -11.02 29.04
N GLU A 332 -7.32 -10.18 29.20
CA GLU A 332 -8.37 -10.41 30.19
C GLU A 332 -9.34 -11.46 29.64
N ARG A 333 -9.49 -12.58 30.36
CA ARG A 333 -10.44 -13.65 30.00
C ARG A 333 -11.84 -13.29 30.49
N THR A 334 -12.45 -12.26 29.88
CA THR A 334 -13.88 -12.02 30.07
C THR A 334 -14.67 -13.06 29.29
N THR A 335 -15.06 -14.15 29.97
CA THR A 335 -16.01 -15.13 29.44
C THR A 335 -17.42 -14.53 29.42
N VAL A 336 -17.73 -13.78 28.36
CA VAL A 336 -19.11 -13.34 28.09
C VAL A 336 -19.82 -14.47 27.36
N ALA A 337 -20.80 -15.09 28.04
CA ALA A 337 -21.63 -16.14 27.47
C ALA A 337 -22.63 -15.57 26.45
N CYS A 338 -23.19 -16.43 25.59
CA CYS A 338 -24.24 -16.03 24.67
C CYS A 338 -25.56 -15.83 25.41
N GLY A 339 -26.15 -14.65 25.23
CA GLY A 339 -27.52 -14.29 25.59
C GLY A 339 -27.78 -12.91 24.99
N GLY A 340 -28.86 -12.65 24.26
CA GLY A 340 -30.12 -13.39 24.21
C GLY A 340 -31.20 -12.45 24.73
N GLU A 341 -31.73 -11.64 23.84
CA GLU A 341 -32.73 -10.62 24.19
C GLU A 341 -33.99 -11.31 24.73
N MET A 342 -34.39 -10.95 25.95
CA MET A 342 -35.72 -11.24 26.47
C MET A 342 -36.39 -9.92 26.83
N THR A 343 -37.61 -9.75 26.31
CA THR A 343 -38.52 -8.65 26.62
C THR A 343 -38.94 -8.68 28.08
N GLU A 344 -39.15 -7.49 28.66
CA GLU A 344 -39.81 -7.36 29.96
C GLU A 344 -41.27 -7.85 29.86
N GLU A 345 -41.68 -8.78 30.72
CA GLU A 345 -43.09 -8.95 31.07
C GLU A 345 -43.24 -9.40 32.53
N SER A 346 -44.32 -8.97 33.18
CA SER A 346 -44.49 -8.98 34.64
C SER A 346 -45.24 -10.21 35.17
N GLY A 347 -44.76 -10.87 36.22
CA GLY A 347 -45.45 -12.04 36.79
C GLY A 347 -45.09 -12.39 38.25
N VAL A 348 -46.01 -12.12 39.17
CA VAL A 348 -45.97 -12.41 40.62
C VAL A 348 -45.99 -13.91 40.99
N GLY A 349 -45.24 -14.33 42.03
CA GLY A 349 -45.76 -15.29 43.03
C GLY A 349 -44.92 -16.54 43.42
N GLY A 350 -44.93 -16.89 44.72
CA GLY A 350 -44.48 -18.19 45.30
C GLY A 350 -42.95 -18.41 45.36
N ARG A 351 -42.22 -18.59 46.49
CA ARG A 351 -42.37 -19.31 47.77
C ARG A 351 -42.43 -20.86 47.68
N ARG A 352 -41.45 -21.50 48.36
CA ARG A 352 -41.43 -22.88 48.92
C ARG A 352 -41.28 -24.04 47.90
N ASP A 353 -40.69 -25.20 48.23
CA ASP A 353 -39.89 -25.59 49.41
C ASP A 353 -38.88 -26.73 49.06
N ALA A 354 -38.15 -27.24 50.07
CA ALA A 354 -36.97 -28.12 50.02
C ALA A 354 -37.21 -29.64 49.76
N ALA A 355 -36.14 -30.43 50.01
CA ALA A 355 -35.93 -31.89 49.82
C ALA A 355 -35.50 -32.33 48.39
N ALA A 356 -34.47 -33.13 48.11
CA ALA A 356 -33.55 -34.06 48.84
C ALA A 356 -33.87 -35.57 48.70
N GLU A 357 -32.85 -36.41 48.97
CA GLU A 357 -32.76 -37.89 48.81
C GLU A 357 -32.57 -38.37 47.33
N GLU A 358 -31.46 -39.04 46.96
CA GLU A 358 -31.00 -40.45 47.21
C GLU A 358 -31.64 -41.49 46.24
N ARG A 359 -30.99 -42.58 45.78
CA ARG A 359 -29.62 -43.14 45.97
C ARG A 359 -29.24 -44.08 44.79
N GLY A 360 -27.96 -44.46 44.70
CA GLY A 360 -27.45 -45.64 43.97
C GLY A 360 -26.67 -45.34 42.67
N GLY A 361 -25.62 -46.08 42.28
CA GLY A 361 -24.92 -47.17 42.98
C GLY A 361 -24.60 -48.35 42.04
N GLY A 362 -23.32 -48.57 41.71
CA GLY A 362 -22.86 -49.72 40.92
C GLY A 362 -21.45 -49.53 40.32
N ASP A 363 -20.54 -50.45 40.62
CA ASP A 363 -19.13 -50.44 40.22
C ASP A 363 -18.80 -51.54 39.16
N VAL A 364 -17.96 -51.20 38.15
CA VAL A 364 -16.66 -51.82 37.77
C VAL A 364 -16.51 -53.39 37.76
N PRO A 365 -15.75 -54.08 36.85
CA PRO A 365 -15.26 -53.82 35.47
C PRO A 365 -15.36 -55.04 34.47
N GLY A 366 -14.68 -54.96 33.31
CA GLY A 366 -14.11 -56.05 32.46
C GLY A 366 -13.15 -55.42 31.42
N GLU A 367 -11.97 -55.94 31.01
CA GLU A 367 -11.53 -57.28 30.52
C GLU A 367 -12.28 -57.73 29.25
N GLU A 368 -11.69 -58.28 28.16
CA GLU A 368 -10.32 -58.47 27.59
C GLU A 368 -10.56 -58.85 26.08
N ALA A 369 -9.64 -59.06 25.10
CA ALA A 369 -8.19 -59.21 25.01
C ALA A 369 -7.63 -58.79 23.63
N GLY A 370 -6.29 -58.77 23.45
CA GLY A 370 -5.66 -58.62 22.11
C GLY A 370 -4.12 -58.70 22.09
N GLN A 371 -3.55 -59.89 21.86
CA GLN A 371 -2.11 -60.16 22.01
C GLN A 371 -1.30 -60.30 20.70
N ARG A 372 -0.05 -59.79 20.70
CA ARG A 372 1.17 -60.35 20.03
C ARG A 372 1.16 -60.42 18.48
N ASP A 373 2.21 -60.71 17.70
CA ASP A 373 3.71 -60.70 17.75
C ASP A 373 4.20 -60.67 16.25
N GLN A 374 5.46 -60.66 15.76
CA GLN A 374 6.82 -60.77 16.33
C GLN A 374 7.87 -60.17 15.34
N ARG A 375 8.94 -59.54 15.88
CA ARG A 375 10.40 -59.58 15.51
C ARG A 375 10.97 -59.56 14.06
N ARG A 376 12.29 -59.22 14.03
CA ARG A 376 13.34 -59.35 12.96
C ARG A 376 13.42 -58.17 11.96
N GLU A 377 14.54 -57.40 11.87
CA GLU A 377 15.89 -57.67 11.29
C GLU A 377 15.90 -57.66 9.74
N ALA A 378 16.91 -57.15 9.01
CA ALA A 378 18.08 -56.29 9.31
C ALA A 378 18.72 -55.78 7.98
N GLY A 379 19.71 -54.88 8.04
CA GLY A 379 20.48 -54.38 6.87
C GLY A 379 19.79 -53.22 6.12
N ALA A 380 20.39 -52.09 5.70
CA ALA A 380 21.77 -51.67 5.44
C ALA A 380 22.43 -52.22 4.15
N VAL A 381 22.61 -51.32 3.15
CA VAL A 381 23.86 -51.05 2.39
C VAL A 381 23.63 -49.84 1.46
N ARG A 382 24.72 -49.17 1.05
CA ARG A 382 24.71 -47.98 0.16
C ARG A 382 24.72 -48.36 -1.33
N ALA A 383 24.29 -47.43 -2.17
CA ALA A 383 25.12 -46.92 -3.27
C ALA A 383 25.27 -45.41 -3.07
#